data_AF-A0A2S9FW12-F1
#
_entry.id   AF-A0A2S9FW12-F1
#
_cell.length_a   1.000
_cell.length_b   1.000
_cell.length_c   1.000
_cell.angle_alpha   90.00
_cell.angle_beta   90.00
_cell.angle_gamma   90.00
#
_symmetry.space_group_name_H-M   'P 1'
#
loop_
_entity.id
_entity.type
_entity.pdbx_description
1 polymer ?
#
loop_
_entity_poly.entity_id
_entity_poly.type
_entity_poly.pdbx_seq_one_letter_code
_entity_poly.pdbx_strand_id
1 'polypeptide(L)'
;EGGDAAVSTADNIANRLNAYGGLLNWQVQNPTLNGDRLNAQLTVTIPIFGTKTHDIYWVDQGGTWKLSNASACVIATNAAGVDCT
;
A
#
# COMPACT_ATOMS: atom_id res chain seq x y z
N GLU A 1 -2.34 -12.46 -2.99
CA GLU A 1 -1.94 -13.23 -1.79
C GLU A 1 -3.03 -13.27 -0.71
N GLY A 2 -3.65 -12.15 -0.33
CA GLY A 2 -4.36 -12.09 0.96
C GLY A 2 -5.77 -12.66 1.11
N GLY A 3 -6.44 -13.13 0.06
CA GLY A 3 -7.81 -13.68 0.20
C GLY A 3 -8.75 -12.76 1.00
N ASP A 4 -9.68 -13.32 1.78
CA ASP A 4 -10.61 -12.55 2.61
C ASP A 4 -9.93 -11.73 3.73
N ALA A 5 -8.75 -12.15 4.20
CA ALA A 5 -7.99 -11.43 5.24
C ALA A 5 -7.42 -10.09 4.73
N ALA A 6 -7.15 -9.97 3.43
CA ALA A 6 -6.76 -8.68 2.84
C ALA A 6 -7.93 -7.70 2.72
N VAL A 7 -9.18 -8.16 2.81
CA VAL A 7 -10.37 -7.29 2.71
C VAL A 7 -10.46 -6.38 3.92
N SER A 8 -10.27 -6.89 5.15
CA SER A 8 -10.26 -6.06 6.36
C SER A 8 -9.13 -5.03 6.36
N THR A 9 -7.95 -5.42 5.87
CA THR A 9 -6.81 -4.49 5.71
C THR A 9 -7.13 -3.42 4.66
N ALA A 10 -7.75 -3.79 3.54
CA ALA A 10 -8.19 -2.84 2.51
C ALA A 10 -9.26 -1.87 3.04
N ASP A 11 -10.23 -2.36 3.81
CA ASP A 11 -11.27 -1.54 4.45
C ASP A 11 -10.69 -0.56 5.47
N ASN A 12 -9.74 -1.01 6.30
CA ASN A 12 -9.05 -0.15 7.26
C ASN A 12 -8.24 0.95 6.56
N ILE A 13 -7.55 0.61 5.45
CA ILE A 13 -6.88 1.59 4.60
C ILE A 13 -7.90 2.58 4.03
N ALA A 14 -8.98 2.10 3.39
CA ALA A 14 -10.00 2.95 2.78
C ALA A 14 -10.67 3.90 3.79
N ASN A 15 -11.00 3.40 4.98
CA ASN A 15 -11.56 4.21 6.07
C ASN A 15 -10.59 5.31 6.52
N ARG A 16 -9.29 5.02 6.56
CA ARG A 16 -8.30 6.05 6.87
C ARG A 16 -8.10 7.04 5.74
N LEU A 17 -8.04 6.58 4.50
CA LEU A 17 -7.98 7.47 3.32
C LEU A 17 -9.15 8.46 3.34
N ASN A 18 -10.36 7.98 3.67
CA ASN A 18 -11.55 8.81 3.86
C ASN A 18 -11.39 9.81 5.02
N ALA A 19 -10.81 9.39 6.15
CA ALA A 19 -10.57 10.25 7.31
C ALA A 19 -9.56 11.38 7.05
N TYR A 20 -8.59 11.17 6.16
CA TYR A 20 -7.66 12.24 5.75
C TYR A 20 -8.27 13.26 4.79
N GLY A 21 -9.49 13.03 4.25
CA GLY A 21 -10.27 14.04 3.54
C GLY A 21 -9.48 14.81 2.47
N GLY A 22 -8.93 14.11 1.47
CA GLY A 22 -8.16 14.72 0.38
C GLY A 22 -6.82 15.36 0.75
N LEU A 23 -6.46 15.44 2.05
CA LEU A 23 -5.18 15.98 2.52
C LEU A 23 -4.03 14.99 2.34
N LEU A 24 -4.34 13.70 2.22
CA LEU A 24 -3.34 12.67 1.92
C LEU A 24 -3.06 12.64 0.42
N ASN A 25 -1.81 12.89 0.04
CA ASN A 25 -1.33 12.61 -1.30
C ASN A 25 -0.51 11.32 -1.29
N TRP A 26 -0.75 10.42 -2.23
CA TRP A 26 -0.02 9.16 -2.35
C TRP A 26 0.29 8.87 -3.82
N GLN A 27 1.49 8.38 -4.08
CA GLN A 27 1.96 8.10 -5.44
C GLN A 27 2.86 6.87 -5.47
N VAL A 28 2.62 5.97 -6.41
CA VAL A 28 3.54 4.88 -6.74
C VAL A 28 4.59 5.38 -7.73
N GLN A 29 5.86 5.11 -7.43
CA GLN A 29 7.03 5.58 -8.17
C GLN A 29 8.01 4.44 -8.40
N ASN A 30 8.90 4.60 -9.38
CA ASN A 30 10.03 3.70 -9.65
C ASN A 30 9.65 2.21 -9.83
N PRO A 31 8.60 1.86 -10.61
CA PRO A 31 8.24 0.46 -10.82
C PRO A 31 9.35 -0.28 -11.58
N THR A 32 9.77 -1.43 -11.04
CA THR A 32 10.81 -2.29 -11.61
C THR A 32 10.34 -3.74 -11.59
N LEU A 33 10.25 -4.36 -12.76
CA LEU A 33 9.87 -5.76 -12.91
C LEU A 33 11.09 -6.67 -12.71
N ASN A 34 10.97 -7.61 -11.77
CA ASN A 34 11.97 -8.61 -11.39
C ASN A 34 11.34 -10.00 -11.43
N GLY A 35 11.24 -10.59 -12.63
CA GLY A 35 10.62 -11.91 -12.82
C GLY A 35 9.14 -11.90 -12.49
N ASP A 36 8.76 -12.60 -11.43
CA ASP A 36 7.39 -12.72 -10.91
C ASP A 36 7.02 -11.63 -9.89
N ARG A 37 7.91 -10.65 -9.68
CA ARG A 37 7.69 -9.52 -8.76
C ARG A 37 7.80 -8.18 -9.46
N LEU A 38 6.85 -7.30 -9.19
CA LEU A 38 6.93 -5.89 -9.56
C LEU A 38 7.25 -5.11 -8.30
N ASN A 39 8.47 -4.59 -8.18
CA ASN A 39 8.88 -3.74 -7.05
C ASN A 39 8.57 -2.28 -7.39
N ALA A 40 8.15 -1.48 -6.41
CA ALA A 40 8.01 -0.04 -6.55
C ALA A 40 8.16 0.66 -5.20
N GLN A 41 8.08 1.98 -5.23
CA GLN A 41 8.07 2.82 -4.04
C GLN A 41 6.71 3.53 -3.93
N LEU A 42 6.09 3.46 -2.76
CA LEU A 42 4.94 4.27 -2.42
C LEU A 42 5.39 5.49 -1.63
N THR A 43 5.20 6.65 -2.22
CA THR A 43 5.42 7.94 -1.57
C THR A 43 4.09 8.44 -1.01
N VAL A 44 4.06 8.77 0.28
CA VAL A 44 2.90 9.26 1.02
C VAL A 44 3.24 10.61 1.62
N THR A 45 2.41 11.61 1.36
CA THR A 45 2.57 12.96 1.87
C THR A 45 1.34 13.35 2.66
N ILE A 46 1.56 13.76 3.90
CA ILE A 46 0.54 14.37 4.76
C ILE A 46 1.05 15.76 5.15
N PRO A 47 0.32 16.85 4.87
CA PRO A 47 0.81 18.23 5.02
C PRO A 47 1.46 18.57 6.37
N ILE A 48 1.02 17.92 7.46
CA ILE A 48 1.49 18.18 8.82
C ILE A 48 2.59 17.18 9.25
N PHE A 49 2.66 16.00 8.62
CA PHE A 49 3.61 14.94 9.00
C PHE A 49 4.74 14.73 7.98
N GLY A 50 4.72 15.47 6.88
CA GLY A 50 5.72 15.40 5.82
C GLY A 50 5.49 14.26 4.83
N THR A 51 6.53 13.99 4.04
CA THR A 51 6.54 12.93 3.02
C THR A 51 7.38 11.75 3.48
N LYS A 52 6.84 10.54 3.32
CA LYS A 52 7.54 9.27 3.57
C LYS A 52 7.48 8.40 2.32
N THR A 53 8.53 7.63 2.10
CA THR A 53 8.61 6.67 1.00
C THR A 53 8.76 5.27 1.57
N HIS A 54 8.02 4.33 0.99
CA HIS A 54 7.96 2.95 1.45
C HIS A 54 8.13 2.00 0.26
N ASP A 55 8.97 0.99 0.40
CA ASP A 55 9.08 -0.04 -0.61
C ASP A 55 7.85 -0.95 -0.57
N ILE A 56 7.27 -1.19 -1.75
CA ILE A 56 6.14 -2.10 -1.95
C ILE A 56 6.43 -2.99 -3.16
N TYR A 57 5.73 -4.11 -3.22
CA TYR A 57 5.82 -5.01 -4.36
C TYR A 57 4.51 -5.76 -4.59
N TRP A 58 4.26 -6.04 -5.88
CA TRP A 58 3.23 -6.96 -6.33
C TRP A 58 3.88 -8.27 -6.75
N VAL A 59 3.12 -9.35 -6.61
CA VAL A 59 3.47 -10.68 -7.11
C VAL A 59 2.53 -11.05 -8.25
N ASP A 60 3.05 -11.67 -9.29
CA ASP A 60 2.20 -12.26 -10.33
C ASP A 60 1.63 -13.59 -9.82
N GLN A 61 0.31 -13.68 -9.77
CA GLN A 61 -0.40 -14.91 -9.42
C GLN A 61 -1.35 -15.27 -10.54
N GLY A 62 -0.83 -16.03 -11.51
CA GLY A 62 -1.61 -16.56 -12.64
C GLY A 62 -1.97 -15.50 -13.68
N GLY A 63 -1.04 -14.61 -14.02
CA GLY A 63 -1.24 -13.52 -14.98
C GLY A 63 -1.94 -12.30 -14.39
N THR A 64 -2.05 -12.22 -13.06
CA THR A 64 -2.66 -11.10 -12.34
C THR A 64 -1.70 -10.61 -11.27
N TRP A 65 -1.29 -9.36 -11.38
CA TRP A 65 -0.50 -8.68 -10.36
C TRP A 65 -1.34 -8.41 -9.11
N LYS A 66 -0.94 -8.99 -7.99
CA LYS A 66 -1.59 -8.79 -6.69
C LYS A 66 -0.61 -8.12 -5.75
N LEU A 67 -1.06 -7.07 -5.05
CA LEU A 67 -0.25 -6.44 -4.02
C LEU A 67 0.09 -7.52 -2.98
N SER A 68 1.36 -7.58 -2.59
CA SER A 68 1.77 -8.54 -1.60
C SER A 68 1.20 -8.22 -0.23
N ASN A 69 0.99 -9.24 0.60
CA ASN A 69 0.47 -9.04 1.96
C ASN A 69 1.42 -8.16 2.79
N ALA A 70 2.73 -8.33 2.62
CA ALA A 70 3.74 -7.49 3.27
C ALA A 70 3.58 -6.01 2.88
N SER A 71 3.34 -5.74 1.59
CA SER A 71 3.12 -4.37 1.11
C SER A 71 1.80 -3.79 1.60
N ALA A 72 0.74 -4.59 1.67
CA ALA A 72 -0.53 -4.17 2.26
C ALA A 72 -0.35 -3.75 3.73
N CYS A 73 0.43 -4.51 4.51
CA CYS A 73 0.76 -4.13 5.89
C CYS A 73 1.59 -2.85 6.00
N VAL A 74 2.54 -2.64 5.09
CA VAL A 74 3.32 -1.40 5.03
C VAL A 74 2.40 -0.19 4.81
N ILE A 75 1.42 -0.31 3.91
CA ILE A 75 0.43 0.74 3.65
C ILE A 75 -0.46 0.94 4.87
N ALA A 76 -1.01 -0.13 5.46
CA ALA A 76 -1.84 -0.07 6.64
C ALA A 76 -1.13 0.67 7.79
N THR A 77 0.06 0.23 8.17
CA THR A 77 0.79 0.77 9.31
C THR A 77 1.41 2.14 9.04
N ASN A 78 2.04 2.34 7.89
CA ASN A 78 2.84 3.54 7.67
C ASN A 78 2.13 4.65 6.90
N ALA A 79 1.22 4.30 5.99
CA ALA A 79 0.43 5.28 5.24
C ALA A 79 -0.88 5.60 5.97
N ALA A 80 -1.55 4.57 6.49
CA ALA A 80 -2.83 4.72 7.15
C ALA A 80 -2.72 4.82 8.69
N GLY A 81 -1.66 4.30 9.31
CA GLY A 81 -1.58 4.27 10.78
C GLY A 81 -2.65 3.36 11.40
N VAL A 82 -3.00 2.27 10.71
CA VAL A 82 -3.95 1.24 11.14
C VAL A 82 -3.23 -0.11 11.23
N ASP A 83 -3.75 -1.01 12.06
CA ASP A 83 -3.18 -2.33 12.22
C ASP A 83 -3.34 -3.16 10.95
N CYS A 84 -2.30 -3.95 10.64
CA CYS A 84 -2.40 -5.01 9.63
C CYS A 84 -2.81 -6.30 10.34
N THR A 85 -3.94 -6.89 9.94
CA THR A 85 -4.51 -8.11 10.53
C THR A 85 -4.57 -9.23 9.50
#